data_AF-A0A3D3F9L0-F1
#
_entry.id   AF-A0A3D3F9L0-F1
#
_cell.length_a   1.000
_cell.length_b   1.000
_cell.length_c   1.000
_cell.angle_alpha   90.00
_cell.angle_beta   90.00
_cell.angle_gamma   90.00
#
_symmetry.space_group_name_H-M   'P 1'
#
loop_
_entity.id
_entity.type
_entity.pdbx_description
1 polymer ?
#
loop_
_entity_poly.entity_id
_entity_poly.type
_entity_poly.pdbx_seq_one_letter_code
_entity_poly.pdbx_strand_id
1 'polypeptide(L)' 'KDGMLQGPATELYEEIIAKTGVRLIASGGISSIDDLHALQRIGCEGAIIGKA' A
#
# COMPACT_ATOMS: atom_id res chain seq x y z
N LYS A 1 11.09 6.13 2.13
CA LYS A 1 10.79 5.68 3.51
C LYS A 1 11.60 4.43 3.76
N ASP A 2 12.86 4.61 4.16
CA ASP A 2 13.79 3.52 4.45
C ASP A 2 13.41 2.83 5.76
N GLY A 3 13.10 1.54 5.70
CA GLY A 3 13.20 0.58 6.82
C GLY A 3 12.30 0.77 8.04
N MET A 4 11.37 1.74 8.06
CA MET A 4 10.47 1.88 9.21
C MET A 4 9.40 0.78 9.20
N LEU A 5 9.34 0.01 10.29
CA LEU A 5 8.33 -0.99 10.69
C LEU A 5 6.88 -0.42 10.81
N GLN A 6 6.54 0.62 10.04
CA GLN A 6 5.29 1.36 10.15
C GLN A 6 4.21 0.89 9.18
N GLY A 7 4.41 -0.24 8.51
CA GLY A 7 3.45 -0.75 7.53
C GLY A 7 3.45 0.07 6.22
N PRO A 8 2.54 -0.26 5.29
CA PRO A 8 2.37 0.48 4.04
C PRO A 8 1.80 1.89 4.29
N ALA A 9 2.08 2.83 3.39
CA ALA A 9 1.53 4.19 3.45
C ALA A 9 0.07 4.24 2.93
N THR A 10 -0.83 3.47 3.55
CA THR A 10 -2.23 3.30 3.15
C THR A 10 -2.99 4.61 2.96
N GLU A 11 -2.83 5.57 3.86
CA GLU A 11 -3.52 6.88 3.80
C GLU A 11 -3.09 7.70 2.55
N LEU A 12 -1.81 7.65 2.20
CA LEU A 12 -1.30 8.29 0.97
C LEU A 12 -1.89 7.62 -0.27
N TYR A 13 -1.95 6.29 -0.27
CA TYR A 13 -2.50 5.53 -1.39
C TYR A 13 -4.00 5.80 -1.58
N GLU A 14 -4.76 5.86 -0.49
CA GLU A 14 -6.18 6.21 -0.50
C GLU A 14 -6.41 7.60 -1.10
N GLU A 15 -5.62 8.61 -0.69
CA GLU A 15 -5.71 9.95 -1.27
C GLU A 15 -5.44 9.98 -2.78
N ILE A 16 -4.43 9.23 -3.24
CA ILE A 16 -4.07 9.18 -4.66
C ILE A 16 -5.18 8.51 -5.47
N ILE A 17 -5.68 7.37 -5.00
CA ILE A 17 -6.77 6.63 -5.66
C ILE A 17 -8.02 7.51 -5.75
N ALA A 18 -8.37 8.18 -4.64
CA ALA A 18 -9.54 9.07 -4.59
C ALA A 18 -9.41 10.28 -5.54
N LYS A 19 -8.21 10.83 -5.72
CA LYS A 19 -7.98 12.03 -6.55
C LYS A 19 -7.78 11.73 -8.02
N THR A 20 -7.28 10.55 -8.37
CA THR A 20 -6.77 10.27 -9.73
C THR A 20 -7.50 9.14 -10.45
N GLY A 21 -8.19 8.25 -9.72
CA GLY A 21 -8.86 7.09 -10.32
C GLY A 21 -7.91 6.11 -11.02
N VAL A 22 -6.60 6.24 -10.80
CA VAL A 22 -5.59 5.37 -11.41
C VAL A 22 -5.54 4.04 -10.67
N ARG A 23 -5.10 3.00 -11.38
CA ARG A 23 -4.81 1.73 -10.72
C ARG A 23 -3.44 1.81 -10.07
N LEU A 24 -3.44 1.77 -8.75
CA LEU A 24 -2.25 1.98 -7.93
C LEU A 24 -1.71 0.65 -7.41
N ILE A 25 -0.39 0.46 -7.54
CA ILE A 25 0.33 -0.66 -6.95
C ILE A 25 1.15 -0.13 -5.78
N ALA A 26 0.87 -0.64 -4.57
CA ALA A 26 1.62 -0.25 -3.38
C ALA A 26 3.02 -0.85 -3.40
N SER A 27 4.03 -0.08 -2.99
CA SER A 27 5.42 -0.55 -2.92
C SER A 27 6.07 -0.08 -1.63
N GLY A 28 6.40 -1.03 -0.75
CA GLY A 28 7.14 -0.77 0.50
C GLY A 28 6.27 -0.82 1.76
N GLY A 29 6.86 -1.34 2.84
CA GLY A 29 6.22 -1.44 4.16
C GLY A 29 5.25 -2.61 4.32
N ILE A 30 5.06 -3.47 3.31
CA ILE A 30 4.21 -4.67 3.42
C ILE A 30 5.01 -5.77 4.11
N SER A 31 4.58 -6.16 5.31
CA SER A 31 5.24 -7.18 6.14
C SER A 31 4.30 -8.30 6.59
N SER A 32 2.99 -8.11 6.39
CA SER A 32 1.95 -9.03 6.84
C SER A 32 0.83 -9.19 5.81
N ILE A 33 -0.01 -10.22 5.98
CA ILE A 33 -1.22 -10.40 5.17
C ILE A 33 -2.26 -9.30 5.47
N ASP A 34 -2.31 -8.81 6.70
CA ASP A 34 -3.19 -7.71 7.09
C ASP A 34 -2.91 -6.43 6.30
N ASP A 35 -1.64 -6.16 5.97
CA ASP A 35 -1.26 -5.05 5.09
C ASP A 35 -1.89 -5.21 3.69
N LEU A 36 -1.90 -6.42 3.14
CA LEU A 36 -2.54 -6.70 1.85
C LEU A 36 -4.05 -6.49 1.91
N HIS A 37 -4.71 -6.92 2.99
CA HIS A 37 -6.13 -6.67 3.18
C HIS A 37 -6.45 -5.17 3.35
N ALA A 38 -5.59 -4.41 4.02
CA ALA A 38 -5.74 -2.96 4.11
C ALA A 38 -5.60 -2.29 2.73
N LEU A 39 -4.58 -2.68 1.96
CA LEU A 39 -4.35 -2.18 0.60
C LEU A 39 -5.51 -2.54 -0.36
N GLN A 40 -6.06 -3.74 -0.24
CA GLN A 40 -7.22 -4.15 -1.04
C GLN A 40 -8.46 -3.32 -0.69
N ARG A 41 -8.69 -3.03 0.60
CA ARG A 41 -9.83 -2.22 1.05
C ARG A 41 -9.81 -0.79 0.53
N ILE A 42 -8.63 -0.19 0.41
CA ILE A 42 -8.48 1.17 -0.15
C ILE A 42 -8.52 1.21 -1.68
N GLY A 43 -8.56 0.05 -2.35
CA GLY A 43 -8.66 -0.06 -3.80
C GLY A 43 -7.33 -0.12 -4.55
N CYS A 44 -6.22 -0.48 -3.90
CA CYS A 44 -4.98 -0.78 -4.61
C CYS A 44 -5.17 -2.02 -5.51
N GLU A 45 -4.65 -1.96 -6.73
CA GLU A 45 -4.69 -3.09 -7.69
C GLU A 45 -3.74 -4.22 -7.25
N GLY A 46 -2.67 -3.88 -6.54
CA GLY A 46 -1.74 -4.87 -6.02
C GLY A 46 -0.70 -4.26 -5.10
N ALA A 47 0.21 -5.10 -4.63
CA ALA A 47 1.33 -4.70 -3.80
C ALA A 47 2.60 -5.43 -4.23
N ILE A 48 3.72 -4.71 -4.23
CA ILE A 48 5.05 -5.27 -4.44
C ILE A 48 5.67 -5.52 -3.07
N ILE A 49 5.85 -6.80 -2.75
CA ILE A 49 6.54 -7.23 -1.53
C ILE A 49 8.02 -7.34 -1.88
N GLY A 50 8.79 -6.40 -1.34
CA GLY A 50 10.25 -6.40 -1.44
C GLY A 50 10.88 -7.26 -0.35
N LYS A 51 12.12 -6.92 0.03
CA LYS A 51 12.79 -7.55 1.16
C LYS A 51 12.02 -7.19 2.44
N ALA A 52 11.38 -8.19 3.05
CA ALA A 52 10.82 -8.11 4.39
C ALA A 52 11.93 -8.19 5.45
#